data_AF-A0A2R6IBB5-F1
#
_entry.id   AF-A0A2R6IBB5-F1
#
_cell.length_a   1.000
_cell.length_b   1.000
_cell.length_c   1.000
_cell.angle_alpha   90.00
_cell.angle_beta   90.00
_cell.angle_gamma   90.00
#
_symmetry.space_group_name_H-M   'P 1'
#
loop_
_entity.id
_entity.type
_entity.pdbx_description
1 polymer ?
#
loop_
_entity_poly.entity_id
_entity_poly.type
_entity_poly.pdbx_seq_one_letter_code
_entity_poly.pdbx_strand_id
1 'polypeptide(L)' 'LEDVDSELFDPYGELDVTPDDVHKSKSEHKHAVFVLGNALATAMSEDEFSDAGRVGKRMKELAEDAEKKI' A
#
# COMPACT_ATOMS: atom_id res chain seq x y z
N LEU A 1 -3.21 6.31 16.38
CA LEU A 1 -2.79 5.06 15.75
C LEU A 1 -3.22 5.18 14.31
N GLU A 2 -2.29 5.10 13.38
CA GLU A 2 -2.62 4.91 11.96
C GLU A 2 -3.44 3.62 11.87
N ASP A 3 -4.63 3.71 11.30
CA ASP A 3 -5.51 2.56 11.08
C ASP A 3 -5.04 1.88 9.81
N VAL A 4 -4.41 0.72 9.95
CA VAL A 4 -4.00 -0.11 8.81
C VAL A 4 -5.19 -0.98 8.43
N ASP A 5 -5.53 -1.01 7.15
CA ASP A 5 -6.61 -1.86 6.64
C ASP A 5 -6.37 -3.33 7.04
N SER A 6 -7.34 -3.89 7.76
CA SER A 6 -7.29 -5.29 8.22
C SER A 6 -7.40 -6.29 7.07
N GLU A 7 -7.97 -5.88 5.93
CA GLU A 7 -8.20 -6.70 4.74
C GLU A 7 -7.02 -6.64 3.75
N LEU A 8 -5.97 -5.87 4.07
CA LEU A 8 -4.80 -5.62 3.21
C LEU A 8 -4.14 -6.91 2.68
N PHE A 9 -4.16 -7.97 3.48
CA PHE A 9 -3.52 -9.26 3.16
C PHE A 9 -4.50 -10.37 2.80
N ASP A 10 -5.79 -10.09 2.64
CA ASP A 10 -6.79 -11.08 2.23
C ASP A 10 -6.41 -11.83 0.93
N PRO A 11 -5.86 -11.16 -0.11
CA PRO A 11 -5.40 -11.86 -1.31
C PRO A 11 -4.31 -12.90 -1.05
N TYR A 12 -3.48 -12.73 -0.02
CA TYR A 12 -2.52 -13.75 0.39
C TYR A 12 -3.22 -14.92 1.11
N GLY A 13 -4.20 -14.61 1.97
CA GLY A 13 -5.01 -15.62 2.66
C GLY A 13 -5.77 -16.55 1.70
N GLU A 14 -6.24 -16.02 0.57
CA GLU A 14 -6.92 -16.81 -0.47
C GLU A 14 -6.03 -17.82 -1.20
N LEU A 15 -4.70 -17.66 -1.16
CA LEU A 15 -3.78 -18.58 -1.84
C LEU A 15 -3.63 -19.93 -1.14
N ASP A 16 -4.02 -20.01 0.14
CA ASP A 16 -3.80 -21.20 0.98
C ASP A 16 -2.32 -21.66 0.96
N VAL A 17 -1.36 -20.73 0.94
CA VAL A 17 0.08 -21.04 0.95
C VAL A 17 0.73 -20.38 2.16
N THR A 18 1.28 -21.18 3.05
CA THR A 18 1.98 -20.74 4.28
C THR A 18 3.47 -21.09 4.22
N PRO A 19 4.33 -20.43 5.03
CA PRO A 19 5.75 -20.80 5.11
C PRO A 19 6.01 -22.25 5.53
N ASP A 20 5.08 -22.87 6.27
CA ASP A 20 5.17 -24.25 6.73
C ASP A 20 4.91 -25.28 5.61
N ASP A 21 4.36 -24.84 4.48
CA ASP A 21 4.08 -25.68 3.30
C ASP A 21 5.35 -26.04 2.51
N VAL A 22 6.35 -26.64 3.17
CA VAL A 22 7.64 -27.03 2.58
C VAL A 22 7.53 -28.00 1.40
N HIS A 23 6.36 -28.64 1.25
CA HIS A 23 6.05 -29.56 0.15
C HIS A 23 5.40 -28.89 -1.06
N LYS A 24 4.90 -27.65 -0.94
CA LYS A 24 4.34 -26.88 -2.07
C LYS A 24 5.44 -26.45 -3.03
N SER A 25 5.06 -26.20 -4.29
CA SER A 25 6.00 -25.87 -5.34
C SER A 25 6.67 -24.52 -5.10
N LYS A 26 7.88 -24.37 -5.65
CA LYS A 26 8.60 -23.08 -5.64
C LYS A 26 7.79 -21.97 -6.32
N SER A 27 6.98 -22.30 -7.32
CA SER A 27 6.11 -21.33 -7.99
C SER A 27 5.00 -20.82 -7.08
N GLU A 28 4.38 -21.69 -6.29
CA GLU A 28 3.34 -21.31 -5.31
C GLU A 28 3.92 -20.37 -4.26
N HIS A 29 5.06 -20.74 -3.66
CA HIS A 29 5.76 -19.88 -2.70
C HIS A 29 6.20 -18.55 -3.30
N LYS A 30 6.66 -18.54 -4.56
CA LYS A 30 7.04 -17.31 -5.24
C LYS A 30 5.82 -16.40 -5.50
N HIS A 31 4.67 -16.98 -5.84
CA HIS A 31 3.43 -16.23 -6.00
C HIS A 31 2.96 -15.64 -4.66
N ALA A 32 3.01 -16.41 -3.57
CA ALA A 32 2.71 -15.94 -2.22
C ALA A 32 3.57 -14.73 -1.82
N VAL A 33 4.89 -14.82 -2.00
CA VAL A 33 5.82 -13.71 -1.69
C VAL A 33 5.52 -12.49 -2.56
N PHE A 34 5.18 -12.69 -3.83
CA PHE A 34 4.81 -11.59 -4.72
C PHE A 34 3.55 -10.86 -4.24
N VAL A 35 2.50 -11.60 -3.86
CA VAL A 35 1.24 -11.02 -3.36
C VAL A 35 1.46 -10.27 -2.04
N LEU A 36 2.23 -10.85 -1.11
CA LEU A 36 2.61 -10.17 0.15
C LEU A 36 3.38 -8.87 -0.11
N GLY A 37 4.36 -8.90 -1.01
CA GLY A 37 5.14 -7.72 -1.37
C GLY A 37 4.28 -6.62 -2.01
N ASN A 38 3.30 -7.02 -2.84
CA ASN A 38 2.36 -6.08 -3.44
C ASN A 38 1.47 -5.41 -2.39
N ALA A 39 0.88 -6.18 -1.47
CA ALA A 39 0.07 -5.64 -0.38
C ALA A 39 0.85 -4.65 0.48
N LEU A 40 2.09 -4.98 0.85
CA LEU A 40 2.96 -4.08 1.61
C LEU A 40 3.27 -2.78 0.84
N ALA A 41 3.60 -2.88 -0.45
CA ALA A 41 3.87 -1.71 -1.29
C ALA A 41 2.64 -0.80 -1.43
N THR A 42 1.44 -1.38 -1.55
CA THR A 42 0.18 -0.63 -1.57
C THR A 42 -0.01 0.17 -0.27
N ALA A 43 0.10 -0.47 0.88
CA ALA A 43 -0.06 0.21 2.17
C ALA A 43 0.94 1.35 2.37
N MET A 44 2.21 1.15 1.98
CA MET A 44 3.22 2.21 2.04
C MET A 44 2.88 3.38 1.11
N SER A 45 2.36 3.09 -0.09
CA SER A 45 1.98 4.15 -1.04
C SER A 45 0.79 4.96 -0.54
N GLU A 46 -0.20 4.31 0.08
CA GLU A 46 -1.39 4.97 0.62
C GLU A 46 -1.04 5.85 1.83
N ASP A 47 -0.10 5.39 2.67
CA ASP A 47 0.45 6.16 3.79
C ASP A 47 1.30 7.36 3.33
N GLU A 48 2.07 7.22 2.25
CA GLU A 48 2.82 8.33 1.64
C GLU A 48 1.88 9.42 1.05
N PHE A 49 0.61 9.08 0.79
CA PHE A 49 -0.47 10.02 0.45
C PHE A 49 -1.33 10.49 1.65
N SER A 50 -0.91 10.23 2.89
CA SER A 50 -1.61 10.62 4.12
C SER A 50 -1.89 12.13 4.23
N ASP A 51 -2.68 12.51 5.24
CA ASP A 51 -3.16 13.89 5.49
C ASP A 51 -2.07 14.97 5.36
N ALA A 52 -0.82 14.67 5.74
CA ALA A 52 0.30 15.60 5.58
C ALA A 52 0.69 15.84 4.11
N GLY A 53 0.75 14.80 3.28
CA GLY A 53 0.98 14.92 1.84
C GLY A 53 -0.16 15.64 1.13
N ARG A 54 -1.41 15.39 1.55
CA ARG A 54 -2.60 16.12 1.10
C ARG A 54 -2.61 17.58 1.51
N VAL A 55 -2.18 17.91 2.74
CA VAL A 55 -2.02 19.30 3.20
C VAL A 55 -0.95 20.02 2.39
N GLY A 56 0.19 19.38 2.14
CA GLY A 56 1.25 19.94 1.30
C GLY A 56 0.78 20.23 -0.13
N LYS A 57 0.04 19.30 -0.75
CA LYS A 57 -0.57 19.51 -2.07
C LYS A 57 -1.56 20.68 -2.07
N ARG A 58 -2.44 20.75 -1.07
CA ARG A 58 -3.42 21.86 -0.95
C ARG A 58 -2.74 23.21 -0.71
N MET A 59 -1.68 23.26 0.09
CA MET A 59 -0.89 24.48 0.31
C MET A 59 -0.22 24.96 -0.97
N LYS A 60 0.30 24.02 -1.78
CA LYS A 60 0.85 24.34 -3.10
C LYS A 60 -0.22 24.88 -4.05
N GLU A 61 -1.37 24.22 -4.15
CA GLU A 61 -2.50 24.67 -4.98
C GLU A 61 -3.00 26.07 -4.55
N LEU A 62 -3.06 26.34 -3.23
CA LEU A 62 -3.47 27.64 -2.70
C LEU A 62 -2.48 28.76 -3.08
N ALA A 63 -1.17 28.46 -3.04
CA ALA A 63 -0.13 29.41 -3.45
C ALA A 63 -0.21 29.72 -4.95
N GLU A 64 -0.38 28.70 -5.80
CA GLU A 64 -0.53 28.87 -7.26
C GLU A 64 -1.78 29.67 -7.63
N ASP A 65 -2.89 29.48 -6.92
CA ASP A 65 -4.13 30.25 -7.12
C ASP A 65 -4.01 31.70 -6.65
N ALA A 66 -3.18 31.98 -5.63
CA ALA A 66 -2.89 33.34 -5.19
C ALA A 66 -2.02 34.08 -6.21
N GLU A 67 -1.00 33.43 -6.78
CA GLU A 67 -0.13 34.00 -7.81
C GLU A 67 -0.90 34.37 -9.09
N LYS A 68 -1.90 33.57 -9.50
CA LYS A 68 -2.73 33.86 -10.68
C LYS A 68 -3.68 35.06 -10.53
N LYS A 69 -3.91 35.52 -9.30
CA LYS A 69 -4.82 36.64 -8.99
C LYS A 69 -4.09 37.98 -8.84
N ILE A 70 -2.78 37.99 -9.00
CA ILE A 70 -1.91 39.16 -9.06
C ILE A 70 -1.62 39.48 -10.53
#